data_AF-A0A643JYM1-F1
#
_entry.id   AF-A0A643JYM1-F1
#
_cell.length_a   1.000
_cell.length_b   1.000
_cell.length_c   1.000
_cell.angle_alpha   90.00
_cell.angle_beta   90.00
_cell.angle_gamma   90.00
#
_symmetry.space_group_name_H-M   'P 1'
#
loop_
_entity.id
_entity.type
_entity.pdbx_description
1 polymer ?
#
loop_
_entity_poly.entity_id
_entity_poly.type
_entity_poly.pdbx_seq_one_letter_code
_entity_poly.pdbx_strand_id
1 'polypeptide(L)'
;MRARDGGFFDSYDFFGKAIPGVVWLFGIVLLLPMSIFPDGETTVFTIRNVALILITGVAVGLVFGEGIHNVAVNIERSFGWLRGWLMRLRDATSSHRPYPILFAQDVLLGKTGDPEGPPDQTGDESTVDGVADTSDETDKTETNFKPRMHDWWENTKSNWSNDLNVDWVFPIEIGHAMKDWAKRRLKEVDTGLISHRDLFVRNLEDQVLPYRNTESRKETKYELFVNAVESELDDLDVTLEREGSRLEELYPLITTRLDEAQPTRAGSFQSRYSFCRSMWVVLAGLTIAYLSVFVHQNKLALLDAVSTLPTDVANFTAESVILQLVLAFSLTLFIGVLIESLVLVFAQNWRENALSSLMTVGLYVVAAGGLVLFGGDILAQIAGLLVHLFVPVLGYSIELAAQLTDIYATLFNYKIDEPDILLFSVFGGLIGPLIIVLTVSTIAFFDASGDYKEYYVEYLVTEYTEKVHSSDGDKDPDD
;
A
#
# COMPACT_ATOMS: atom_id res chain seq x y z
N MET A 1 -14.68 4.93 34.71
CA MET A 1 -13.38 5.44 34.23
C MET A 1 -12.43 5.54 35.42
N ARG A 2 -11.68 4.48 35.74
CA ARG A 2 -10.50 4.62 36.62
C ARG A 2 -9.48 5.42 35.82
N ALA A 3 -8.94 6.49 36.40
CA ALA A 3 -7.77 7.14 35.82
C ALA A 3 -6.69 6.05 35.66
N ARG A 4 -6.15 5.88 34.46
CA ARG A 4 -4.95 5.07 34.26
C ARG A 4 -3.90 5.70 35.18
N ASP A 5 -3.58 5.05 36.29
CA ASP A 5 -2.38 5.35 37.09
C ASP A 5 -1.10 4.94 36.33
N GLY A 6 -1.24 4.58 35.04
CA GLY A 6 -0.14 4.52 34.08
C GLY A 6 0.58 5.86 34.12
N GLY A 7 1.72 5.85 34.83
CA GLY A 7 2.53 7.04 34.99
C GLY A 7 2.81 7.68 33.64
N PHE A 8 3.12 8.96 33.68
CA PHE A 8 3.47 9.84 32.55
C PHE A 8 4.59 9.31 31.59
N PHE A 9 5.06 8.09 31.81
CA PHE A 9 6.07 7.34 31.05
C PHE A 9 5.57 5.92 30.70
N ASP A 10 4.32 5.76 30.25
CA ASP A 10 3.97 4.52 29.56
C ASP A 10 4.93 4.36 28.36
N SER A 11 5.39 3.14 28.13
CA SER A 11 6.19 2.76 26.98
C SER A 11 5.58 3.29 25.67
N TYR A 12 4.25 3.34 25.58
CA TYR A 12 3.54 3.91 24.45
C TYR A 12 3.84 5.40 24.25
N ASP A 13 3.74 6.23 25.29
CA ASP A 13 3.99 7.67 25.17
C ASP A 13 5.47 7.96 24.97
N PHE A 14 6.35 7.20 25.62
CA PHE A 14 7.79 7.38 25.46
C PHE A 14 8.27 7.01 24.05
N PHE A 15 8.00 5.78 23.60
CA PHE A 15 8.44 5.33 22.28
C PHE A 15 7.61 5.95 21.16
N GLY A 16 6.29 5.97 21.28
CA GLY A 16 5.39 6.43 20.22
C GLY A 16 5.39 7.94 20.00
N LYS A 17 5.80 8.74 20.98
CA LYS A 17 5.71 10.21 20.92
C LYS A 17 7.03 10.88 21.26
N ALA A 18 7.61 10.61 22.43
CA ALA A 18 8.79 11.33 22.90
C ALA A 18 9.98 11.19 21.93
N ILE A 19 10.34 9.95 21.57
CA ILE A 19 11.49 9.69 20.70
C ILE A 19 11.31 10.34 19.32
N PRO A 20 10.21 10.11 18.57
CA PRO A 20 9.96 10.80 17.31
C PRO A 20 10.03 12.32 17.42
N GLY A 21 9.46 12.90 18.48
CA GLY A 21 9.51 14.35 18.69
C GLY A 21 10.90 14.88 19.02
N VAL A 22 11.71 14.14 19.76
CA VAL A 22 13.14 14.45 19.98
C VAL A 22 13.90 14.42 18.65
N VAL A 23 13.73 13.37 17.86
CA VAL A 23 14.39 13.22 16.55
C VAL A 23 14.00 14.37 15.62
N TRP A 24 12.72 14.70 15.56
CA TRP A 24 12.22 15.84 14.80
C TRP A 24 12.82 17.16 15.27
N LEU A 25 12.79 17.43 16.58
CA LEU A 25 13.33 18.65 17.17
C LEU A 25 14.79 18.85 16.79
N PHE A 26 15.63 17.83 17.01
CA PHE A 26 17.05 17.92 16.66
C PHE A 26 17.28 17.99 15.15
N GLY A 27 16.45 17.33 14.35
CA GLY A 27 16.50 17.44 12.90
C GLY A 27 16.19 18.85 12.40
N ILE A 28 15.18 19.52 12.98
CA ILE A 28 14.87 20.91 12.64
C ILE A 28 15.94 21.88 13.16
N VAL A 29 16.56 21.62 14.31
CA VAL A 29 17.69 22.43 14.80
C VAL A 29 18.85 22.45 13.81
N LEU A 30 19.09 21.35 13.08
CA LEU A 30 20.11 21.30 12.03
C LEU A 30 19.80 22.23 10.85
N LEU A 31 18.55 22.63 10.66
CA LEU A 31 18.14 23.57 9.61
C LEU A 31 18.29 25.04 10.03
N LEU A 32 18.72 25.32 11.26
CA LEU A 32 18.94 26.69 11.72
C LEU A 32 20.25 27.28 11.15
N PRO A 33 20.28 28.59 10.87
CA PRO A 33 21.52 29.27 10.50
C PRO A 33 22.53 29.28 11.67
N MET A 34 23.82 29.18 11.34
CA MET A 34 24.93 29.20 12.29
C MET A 34 24.99 30.51 13.09
N SER A 35 24.52 31.61 12.52
CA SER A 35 24.48 32.93 13.17
C SER A 35 23.61 32.99 14.43
N ILE A 36 22.71 32.02 14.64
CA ILE A 36 21.95 31.87 15.88
C ILE A 36 22.84 31.36 17.02
N PHE A 37 23.92 30.64 16.70
CA PHE A 37 24.85 30.11 17.69
C PHE A 37 25.95 31.16 17.95
N PRO A 38 26.11 31.63 19.20
CA PRO A 38 27.05 32.70 19.51
C PRO A 38 28.49 32.31 19.15
N ASP A 39 29.14 33.16 18.33
CA ASP A 39 30.51 32.95 17.85
C ASP A 39 31.51 32.83 19.01
N GLY A 40 32.16 31.67 19.14
CA GLY A 40 33.47 31.58 19.81
C GLY A 40 33.50 31.18 21.28
N GLU A 41 32.36 31.02 21.97
CA GLU A 41 32.36 30.33 23.28
C GLU A 41 32.05 28.84 23.10
N THR A 42 33.03 28.11 22.55
CA THR A 42 33.09 26.63 22.64
C THR A 42 33.21 26.13 24.09
N THR A 43 33.29 27.06 25.04
CA THR A 43 33.15 26.86 26.47
C THR A 43 31.68 26.66 26.83
N VAL A 44 31.15 25.48 27.14
CA VAL A 44 31.70 24.15 27.35
C VAL A 44 30.47 23.28 27.11
N PHE A 45 30.53 22.28 26.24
CA PHE A 45 29.63 21.12 26.34
C PHE A 45 29.94 20.40 27.65
N THR A 46 29.58 21.00 28.79
CA THR A 46 29.67 20.33 30.07
C THR A 46 28.68 19.20 30.03
N ILE A 47 29.00 18.09 30.69
CA ILE A 47 28.06 16.98 30.89
C ILE A 47 26.73 17.53 31.45
N ARG A 48 26.78 18.58 32.28
CA ARG A 48 25.60 19.31 32.78
C ARG A 48 24.75 19.93 31.67
N ASN A 49 25.37 20.65 30.72
CA ASN A 49 24.66 21.28 29.62
C ASN A 49 24.09 20.25 28.65
N VAL A 50 24.85 19.19 28.34
CA VAL A 50 24.34 18.07 27.53
C VAL A 50 23.16 17.39 28.23
N ALA A 51 23.26 17.10 29.53
CA ALA A 51 22.17 16.52 30.30
C ALA A 51 20.93 17.43 30.31
N LEU A 52 21.11 18.75 30.47
CA LEU A 52 20.02 19.72 30.45
C LEU A 52 19.37 19.80 29.06
N ILE A 53 20.16 19.79 27.98
CA ILE A 53 19.66 19.73 26.60
C ILE A 53 18.89 18.42 26.36
N LEU A 54 19.38 17.29 26.87
CA LEU A 54 18.68 16.00 26.73
C LEU A 54 17.37 15.98 27.52
N ILE A 55 17.36 16.43 28.78
CA ILE A 55 16.14 16.46 29.61
C ILE A 55 15.12 17.43 29.02
N THR A 56 15.56 18.64 28.66
CA THR A 56 14.69 19.64 28.01
C THR A 56 14.23 19.15 26.66
N GLY A 57 15.12 18.49 25.90
CA GLY A 57 14.82 17.87 24.62
C GLY A 57 13.77 16.78 24.74
N VAL A 58 13.79 15.94 25.77
CA VAL A 58 12.74 14.93 26.02
C VAL A 58 11.40 15.60 26.37
N ALA A 59 11.39 16.61 27.24
CA ALA A 59 10.16 17.31 27.62
C ALA A 59 9.53 18.06 26.43
N VAL A 60 10.34 18.79 25.67
CA VAL A 60 9.91 19.49 24.45
C VAL A 60 9.55 18.48 23.37
N GLY A 61 10.35 17.42 23.23
CA GLY A 61 10.13 16.31 22.31
C GLY A 61 8.83 15.58 22.56
N LEU A 62 8.36 15.45 23.80
CA LEU A 62 7.01 14.93 24.08
C LEU A 62 5.91 15.80 23.46
N VAL A 63 6.02 17.12 23.58
CA VAL A 63 5.04 18.08 23.03
C VAL A 63 5.04 18.01 21.50
N PHE A 64 6.21 18.06 20.87
CA PHE A 64 6.33 17.89 19.42
C PHE A 64 5.89 16.50 18.96
N GLY A 65 6.22 15.48 19.75
CA GLY A 65 5.86 14.08 19.53
C GLY A 65 4.36 13.86 19.47
N GLU A 66 3.61 14.48 20.38
CA GLU A 66 2.14 14.47 20.34
C GLU A 66 1.61 15.13 19.05
N GLY A 67 2.21 16.26 18.64
CA GLY A 67 1.88 16.90 17.36
C GLY A 67 2.11 15.97 16.15
N ILE A 68 3.30 15.36 16.08
CA ILE A 68 3.71 14.43 15.02
C ILE A 68 2.80 13.19 15.00
N HIS A 69 2.49 12.65 16.18
CA HIS A 69 1.60 11.52 16.32
C HIS A 69 0.21 11.84 15.75
N ASN A 70 -0.33 13.01 16.07
CA ASN A 70 -1.62 13.47 15.54
C ASN A 70 -1.57 13.68 14.01
N VAL A 71 -0.46 14.22 13.48
CA VAL A 71 -0.24 14.31 12.03
C VAL A 71 -0.24 12.91 11.40
N ALA A 72 0.46 11.94 11.99
CA ALA A 72 0.52 10.58 11.49
C ALA A 72 -0.87 9.91 11.46
N VAL A 73 -1.66 10.07 12.52
CA VAL A 73 -3.06 9.60 12.58
C VAL A 73 -3.92 10.26 11.50
N ASN A 74 -3.76 11.57 11.27
CA ASN A 74 -4.52 12.28 10.26
C ASN A 74 -4.13 11.86 8.83
N ILE A 75 -2.84 11.59 8.60
CA ILE A 75 -2.35 11.05 7.33
C ILE A 75 -3.00 9.68 7.07
N GLU A 76 -2.96 8.78 8.05
CA GLU A 76 -3.61 7.45 7.96
C GLU A 76 -5.12 7.57 7.67
N ARG A 77 -5.84 8.44 8.39
CA ARG A 77 -7.27 8.70 8.13
C ARG A 77 -7.53 9.25 6.73
N SER A 78 -6.65 10.13 6.24
CA SER A 78 -6.76 10.71 4.90
C SER A 78 -6.55 9.65 3.83
N PHE A 79 -5.59 8.75 4.02
CA PHE A 79 -5.40 7.59 3.14
C PHE A 79 -6.59 6.61 3.20
N GLY A 80 -7.13 6.34 4.39
CA GLY A 80 -8.34 5.53 4.55
C GLY A 80 -9.55 6.14 3.83
N TRP A 81 -9.75 7.46 3.93
CA TRP A 81 -10.79 8.18 3.20
C TRP A 81 -10.57 8.12 1.68
N LEU A 82 -9.33 8.39 1.23
CA LEU A 82 -8.97 8.34 -0.19
C LEU A 82 -9.24 6.95 -0.75
N ARG A 83 -8.80 5.90 -0.05
CA ARG A 83 -9.11 4.52 -0.39
C ARG A 83 -10.62 4.28 -0.47
N GLY A 84 -11.39 4.69 0.53
CA GLY A 84 -12.85 4.52 0.51
C GLY A 84 -13.53 5.27 -0.64
N TRP A 85 -12.99 6.41 -1.05
CA TRP A 85 -13.40 7.11 -2.26
C TRP A 85 -13.02 6.34 -3.53
N LEU A 86 -11.80 5.83 -3.62
CA LEU A 86 -11.32 5.00 -4.73
C LEU A 86 -12.13 3.72 -4.89
N MET A 87 -12.48 3.05 -3.79
CA MET A 87 -13.36 1.87 -3.80
C MET A 87 -14.76 2.22 -4.30
N ARG A 88 -15.33 3.35 -3.87
CA ARG A 88 -16.64 3.82 -4.38
C ARG A 88 -16.60 4.18 -5.85
N LEU A 89 -15.52 4.81 -6.32
CA LEU A 89 -15.32 5.05 -7.75
C LEU A 89 -15.21 3.75 -8.53
N ARG A 90 -14.42 2.79 -8.03
CA ARG A 90 -14.31 1.45 -8.59
C ARG A 90 -15.69 0.82 -8.73
N ASP A 91 -16.46 0.78 -7.66
CA ASP A 91 -17.80 0.16 -7.62
C ASP A 91 -18.81 0.91 -8.52
N ALA A 92 -18.65 2.23 -8.68
CA ALA A 92 -19.45 3.02 -9.62
C ALA A 92 -19.06 2.74 -11.08
N THR A 93 -17.78 2.49 -11.37
CA THR A 93 -17.29 2.17 -12.72
C THR A 93 -17.48 0.70 -13.11
N SER A 94 -17.52 -0.22 -12.14
CA SER A 94 -17.85 -1.62 -12.35
C SER A 94 -19.36 -1.85 -12.51
N SER A 95 -20.18 -0.79 -12.54
CA SER A 95 -21.62 -0.84 -12.76
C SER A 95 -22.06 -1.31 -14.16
N HIS A 96 -21.21 -2.00 -14.92
CA HIS A 96 -21.71 -3.10 -15.74
C HIS A 96 -22.21 -4.20 -14.80
N ARG A 97 -23.33 -3.92 -14.12
CA ARG A 97 -24.12 -4.93 -13.45
C ARG A 97 -24.54 -5.92 -14.54
N PRO A 98 -24.13 -7.21 -14.49
CA PRO A 98 -24.84 -8.22 -15.25
C PRO A 98 -26.21 -8.40 -14.57
N TYR A 99 -27.19 -7.58 -14.94
CA TYR A 99 -28.60 -7.93 -14.77
C TYR A 99 -29.16 -8.37 -16.12
N PRO A 100 -30.19 -9.22 -16.14
CA PRO A 100 -30.14 -10.65 -15.91
C PRO A 100 -30.34 -11.35 -17.26
N ILE A 101 -29.28 -11.86 -17.89
CA ILE A 101 -29.46 -12.74 -19.06
C ILE A 101 -30.25 -14.02 -18.66
N LEU A 102 -30.30 -14.35 -17.37
CA LEU A 102 -31.14 -15.43 -16.84
C LEU A 102 -32.65 -15.13 -16.90
N PHE A 103 -33.10 -13.86 -16.93
CA PHE A 103 -34.53 -13.56 -17.10
C PHE A 103 -34.95 -13.54 -18.58
N ALA A 104 -34.01 -13.24 -19.48
CA ALA A 104 -34.26 -13.39 -20.92
C ALA A 104 -34.28 -14.87 -21.32
N GLN A 105 -33.52 -15.74 -20.66
CA GLN A 105 -33.49 -17.17 -20.98
C GLN A 105 -34.78 -17.90 -20.57
N ASP A 106 -35.40 -17.58 -19.43
CA ASP A 106 -36.69 -18.19 -19.05
C ASP A 106 -37.88 -17.64 -19.87
N VAL A 107 -37.80 -16.38 -20.35
CA VAL A 107 -38.80 -15.79 -21.26
C VAL A 107 -38.61 -16.27 -22.71
N LEU A 108 -37.37 -16.53 -23.17
CA LEU A 108 -37.09 -17.11 -24.49
C LEU A 108 -37.26 -18.64 -24.54
N LEU A 109 -37.16 -19.34 -23.40
CA LEU A 109 -37.40 -20.79 -23.31
C LEU A 109 -38.87 -21.14 -23.04
N GLY A 110 -39.78 -20.17 -23.02
CA GLY A 110 -41.23 -20.43 -23.02
C GLY A 110 -41.71 -21.29 -21.85
N LYS A 111 -41.05 -21.22 -20.68
CA LYS A 111 -41.54 -21.87 -19.46
C LYS A 111 -42.48 -20.94 -18.69
N THR A 112 -43.52 -20.47 -19.35
CA THR A 112 -44.75 -20.09 -18.64
C THR A 112 -45.45 -21.39 -18.30
N GLY A 113 -45.43 -21.79 -17.03
CA GLY A 113 -46.21 -22.92 -16.56
C GLY A 113 -47.69 -22.67 -16.83
N ASP A 114 -48.31 -23.55 -17.60
CA ASP A 114 -49.77 -23.66 -17.65
C ASP A 114 -50.28 -24.25 -16.31
N PRO A 115 -51.37 -23.71 -15.76
CA PRO A 115 -51.98 -24.25 -14.56
C PRO A 115 -52.68 -25.58 -14.87
N GLU A 116 -52.50 -26.53 -13.95
CA GLU A 116 -53.07 -27.87 -13.96
C GLU A 116 -54.57 -27.90 -14.31
N GLY A 117 -54.92 -28.71 -15.31
CA GLY A 117 -56.28 -29.17 -15.61
C GLY A 117 -56.25 -30.66 -15.95
N PRO A 118 -57.26 -31.47 -15.52
CA PRO A 118 -57.16 -32.92 -15.46
C PRO A 118 -57.38 -33.61 -16.82
N PRO A 119 -56.93 -34.87 -16.97
CA PRO A 119 -56.82 -35.54 -18.26
C PRO A 119 -58.14 -36.17 -18.66
N ASP A 120 -58.49 -36.05 -19.94
CA ASP A 120 -59.47 -36.94 -20.54
C ASP A 120 -58.92 -37.58 -21.81
N GLN A 121 -59.25 -38.85 -21.94
CA GLN A 121 -58.70 -39.83 -22.86
C GLN A 121 -59.21 -39.63 -24.29
N THR A 122 -58.51 -40.30 -25.22
CA THR A 122 -59.01 -41.08 -26.38
C THR A 122 -58.42 -40.65 -27.72
N GLY A 123 -58.08 -41.65 -28.55
CA GLY A 123 -58.23 -41.54 -30.00
C GLY A 123 -56.96 -41.72 -30.83
N ASP A 124 -56.60 -42.98 -31.04
CA ASP A 124 -56.29 -43.64 -32.32
C ASP A 124 -55.88 -42.87 -33.60
N GLU A 125 -54.90 -43.51 -34.24
CA GLU A 125 -54.79 -43.87 -35.67
C GLU A 125 -54.36 -42.87 -36.77
N SER A 126 -53.40 -43.41 -37.54
CA SER A 126 -53.28 -43.41 -39.01
C SER A 126 -52.38 -42.37 -39.68
N THR A 127 -51.24 -42.90 -40.16
CA THR A 127 -50.67 -42.79 -41.52
C THR A 127 -51.17 -41.68 -42.44
N VAL A 128 -50.25 -41.00 -43.14
CA VAL A 128 -50.17 -40.90 -44.62
C VAL A 128 -48.92 -40.12 -45.07
N ASP A 129 -48.42 -40.53 -46.23
CA ASP A 129 -47.21 -40.16 -46.96
C ASP A 129 -47.00 -38.67 -47.32
N GLY A 130 -45.70 -38.33 -47.38
CA GLY A 130 -45.05 -37.86 -48.61
C GLY A 130 -45.38 -36.47 -49.16
N VAL A 131 -44.45 -35.53 -49.00
CA VAL A 131 -44.20 -34.46 -49.99
C VAL A 131 -42.70 -34.14 -50.00
N ALA A 132 -42.11 -34.28 -51.19
CA ALA A 132 -40.82 -33.71 -51.53
C ALA A 132 -41.00 -32.21 -51.82
N ASP A 133 -40.17 -31.34 -51.26
CA ASP A 133 -39.72 -30.18 -52.02
C ASP A 133 -38.39 -29.61 -51.52
N THR A 134 -37.72 -29.06 -52.52
CA THR A 134 -36.39 -28.51 -52.66
C THR A 134 -36.22 -27.14 -52.00
N SER A 135 -35.04 -26.88 -51.39
CA SER A 135 -34.42 -25.55 -51.42
C SER A 135 -33.01 -25.55 -50.79
N ASP A 136 -32.02 -25.28 -51.64
CA ASP A 136 -30.80 -24.50 -51.41
C ASP A 136 -29.98 -24.71 -50.13
N GLU A 137 -28.98 -25.58 -50.27
CA GLU A 137 -27.69 -25.52 -49.57
C GLU A 137 -27.00 -24.17 -49.85
N THR A 138 -27.10 -23.25 -48.89
CA THR A 138 -26.14 -22.15 -48.76
C THR A 138 -25.01 -22.60 -47.84
N ASP A 139 -23.91 -22.98 -48.48
CA ASP A 139 -22.62 -23.33 -47.89
C ASP A 139 -22.06 -22.15 -47.06
N LYS A 140 -22.48 -22.07 -45.79
CA LYS A 140 -21.81 -21.23 -44.80
C LYS A 140 -20.60 -22.00 -44.31
N THR A 141 -19.48 -21.74 -44.97
CA THR A 141 -18.15 -22.02 -44.45
C THR A 141 -17.93 -21.25 -43.15
N GLU A 142 -18.39 -21.83 -42.03
CA GLU A 142 -17.91 -21.46 -40.71
C GLU A 142 -16.42 -21.77 -40.68
N THR A 143 -15.62 -20.72 -40.86
CA THR A 143 -14.18 -20.77 -40.67
C THR A 143 -13.93 -21.08 -39.21
N ASN A 144 -13.68 -22.36 -38.93
CA ASN A 144 -13.38 -22.86 -37.60
C ASN A 144 -12.05 -22.23 -37.16
N PHE A 145 -12.14 -21.12 -36.43
CA PHE A 145 -11.02 -20.29 -35.99
C PHE A 145 -10.16 -21.00 -34.94
N LYS A 146 -10.75 -21.92 -34.16
CA LYS A 146 -10.09 -22.64 -33.06
C LYS A 146 -8.91 -23.51 -33.51
N PRO A 147 -9.03 -24.40 -34.52
CA PRO A 147 -7.92 -25.21 -34.99
C PRO A 147 -6.73 -24.38 -35.50
N ARG A 148 -7.00 -23.31 -36.27
CA ARG A 148 -5.93 -22.46 -36.82
C ARG A 148 -5.20 -21.67 -35.73
N MET A 149 -5.88 -21.28 -34.66
CA MET A 149 -5.25 -20.60 -33.53
C MET A 149 -4.39 -21.55 -32.69
N HIS A 150 -4.83 -22.80 -32.54
CA HIS A 150 -4.07 -23.85 -31.86
C HIS A 150 -2.79 -24.20 -32.64
N ASP A 151 -2.89 -24.39 -33.95
CA ASP A 151 -1.73 -24.70 -34.80
C ASP A 151 -0.77 -23.51 -34.89
N TRP A 152 -1.28 -22.28 -34.97
CA TRP A 152 -0.45 -21.07 -34.90
C TRP A 152 0.29 -20.97 -33.55
N TRP A 153 -0.37 -21.29 -32.44
CA TRP A 153 0.24 -21.27 -31.11
C TRP A 153 1.36 -22.32 -30.95
N GLU A 154 1.12 -23.56 -31.36
CA GLU A 154 2.11 -24.65 -31.28
C GLU A 154 3.33 -24.37 -32.19
N ASN A 155 3.13 -23.82 -33.39
CA ASN A 155 4.24 -23.46 -34.28
C ASN A 155 5.05 -22.26 -33.77
N THR A 156 4.38 -21.29 -33.12
CA THR A 156 5.07 -20.13 -32.56
C THR A 156 5.90 -20.53 -31.34
N LYS A 157 5.39 -21.47 -30.52
CA LYS A 157 6.08 -22.00 -29.34
C LYS A 157 7.34 -22.79 -29.71
N SER A 158 7.32 -23.60 -30.77
CA SER A 158 8.48 -24.41 -31.18
C SER A 158 9.56 -23.56 -31.88
N ASN A 159 9.17 -22.54 -32.65
CA ASN A 159 10.13 -21.61 -33.27
C ASN A 159 10.78 -20.68 -32.23
N TRP A 160 10.06 -20.33 -31.15
CA TRP A 160 10.62 -19.53 -30.07
C TRP A 160 11.66 -20.27 -29.22
N SER A 161 11.57 -21.60 -29.06
CA SER A 161 12.52 -22.34 -28.23
C SER A 161 13.87 -22.60 -28.92
N ASN A 162 13.94 -22.49 -30.26
CA ASN A 162 15.10 -22.95 -31.02
C ASN A 162 15.99 -21.81 -31.54
N ASP A 163 15.47 -20.61 -31.76
CA ASP A 163 16.23 -19.50 -32.38
C ASP A 163 16.71 -18.42 -31.40
N LEU A 164 16.26 -18.44 -30.15
CA LEU A 164 16.68 -17.49 -29.12
C LEU A 164 17.48 -18.23 -28.04
N ASN A 165 18.79 -18.35 -28.26
CA ASN A 165 19.78 -18.67 -27.23
C ASN A 165 19.91 -17.49 -26.25
N VAL A 166 18.81 -17.18 -25.54
CA VAL A 166 18.59 -16.01 -24.68
C VAL A 166 18.59 -16.45 -23.22
N ASP A 167 19.58 -17.26 -22.84
CA ASP A 167 19.89 -17.53 -21.42
C ASP A 167 20.49 -16.30 -20.71
N TRP A 168 20.70 -15.19 -21.42
CA TRP A 168 21.31 -13.95 -20.90
C TRP A 168 20.35 -12.80 -20.61
N VAL A 169 19.04 -12.95 -20.83
CA VAL A 169 18.09 -11.86 -20.57
C VAL A 169 17.15 -12.26 -19.44
N PHE A 170 17.54 -11.87 -18.22
CA PHE A 170 16.80 -12.00 -16.95
C PHE A 170 16.16 -13.38 -16.70
N PRO A 171 16.71 -14.20 -15.78
CA PRO A 171 16.08 -15.46 -15.39
C PRO A 171 14.60 -15.21 -15.06
N ILE A 172 13.70 -15.96 -15.70
CA ILE A 172 12.24 -15.90 -15.48
C ILE A 172 11.92 -15.98 -13.97
N GLU A 173 12.78 -16.65 -13.20
CA GLU A 173 12.76 -16.71 -11.73
C GLU A 173 12.88 -15.34 -11.04
N ILE A 174 13.74 -14.43 -11.54
CA ILE A 174 13.85 -13.06 -11.01
C ILE A 174 12.55 -12.30 -11.27
N GLY A 175 11.93 -12.48 -12.45
CA GLY A 175 10.65 -11.86 -12.77
C GLY A 175 9.52 -12.29 -11.83
N HIS A 176 9.42 -13.59 -11.54
CA HIS A 176 8.45 -14.10 -10.55
C HIS A 176 8.76 -13.60 -9.14
N ALA A 177 10.03 -13.65 -8.71
CA ALA A 177 10.44 -13.15 -7.40
C ALA A 177 10.15 -11.66 -7.23
N MET A 178 10.42 -10.84 -8.25
CA MET A 178 10.11 -9.40 -8.25
C MET A 178 8.60 -9.14 -8.25
N LYS A 179 7.82 -9.92 -9.02
CA LYS A 179 6.36 -9.81 -9.02
C LYS A 179 5.76 -10.16 -7.66
N ASP A 180 6.23 -11.24 -7.04
CA ASP A 180 5.74 -11.66 -5.73
C ASP A 180 6.22 -10.72 -4.63
N TRP A 181 7.44 -10.21 -4.72
CA TRP A 181 7.92 -9.12 -3.86
C TRP A 181 7.05 -7.88 -4.00
N ALA A 182 6.78 -7.41 -5.22
CA ALA A 182 5.95 -6.23 -5.46
C ALA A 182 4.50 -6.43 -4.97
N LYS A 183 3.92 -7.62 -5.18
CA LYS A 183 2.61 -7.96 -4.62
C LYS A 183 2.59 -7.95 -3.09
N ARG A 184 3.63 -8.49 -2.45
CA ARG A 184 3.77 -8.44 -0.98
C ARG A 184 3.88 -7.00 -0.50
N ARG A 185 4.72 -6.18 -1.14
CA ARG A 185 4.88 -4.75 -0.81
C ARG A 185 3.60 -3.97 -0.99
N LEU A 186 2.87 -4.18 -2.09
CA LEU A 186 1.56 -3.56 -2.32
C LEU A 186 0.54 -3.96 -1.24
N LYS A 187 0.58 -5.22 -0.79
CA LYS A 187 -0.27 -5.69 0.31
C LYS A 187 0.14 -5.05 1.64
N GLU A 188 1.44 -4.96 1.94
CA GLU A 188 1.97 -4.35 3.16
C GLU A 188 1.65 -2.84 3.22
N VAL A 189 1.77 -2.14 2.09
CA VAL A 189 1.33 -0.75 1.92
C VAL A 189 -0.18 -0.65 2.14
N ASP A 190 -0.98 -1.53 1.53
CA ASP A 190 -2.43 -1.59 1.74
C ASP A 190 -2.75 -1.75 3.22
N THR A 191 -2.11 -2.68 3.91
CA THR A 191 -2.29 -2.91 5.35
C THR A 191 -1.85 -1.70 6.19
N GLY A 192 -0.72 -1.08 5.85
CA GLY A 192 -0.20 0.11 6.53
C GLY A 192 -1.18 1.28 6.51
N LEU A 193 -2.03 1.37 5.49
CA LEU A 193 -3.03 2.44 5.31
C LEU A 193 -4.43 2.13 5.90
N ILE A 194 -4.71 0.87 6.28
CA ILE A 194 -6.00 0.45 6.88
C ILE A 194 -5.98 0.70 8.38
N SER A 195 -7.07 1.19 8.99
CA SER A 195 -7.10 1.35 10.45
C SER A 195 -7.03 0.00 11.19
N HIS A 196 -6.54 -0.04 12.44
CA HIS A 196 -6.53 -1.29 13.23
C HIS A 196 -7.89 -1.99 13.28
N ARG A 197 -8.95 -1.20 13.40
CA ARG A 197 -10.32 -1.67 13.48
C ARG A 197 -10.75 -2.34 12.17
N ASP A 198 -10.49 -1.68 11.05
CA ASP A 198 -10.82 -2.22 9.74
C ASP A 198 -9.98 -3.46 9.41
N LEU A 199 -8.71 -3.47 9.83
CA LEU A 199 -7.83 -4.64 9.65
C LEU A 199 -8.29 -5.82 10.52
N PHE A 200 -8.74 -5.55 11.75
CA PHE A 200 -9.35 -6.54 12.63
C PHE A 200 -10.61 -7.13 12.00
N VAL A 201 -11.54 -6.29 11.54
CA VAL A 201 -12.77 -6.75 10.87
C VAL A 201 -12.43 -7.57 9.63
N ARG A 202 -11.55 -7.07 8.77
CA ARG A 202 -11.09 -7.79 7.57
C ARG A 202 -10.46 -9.13 7.90
N ASN A 203 -9.61 -9.20 8.93
CA ASN A 203 -9.00 -10.45 9.37
C ASN A 203 -10.05 -11.45 9.87
N LEU A 204 -11.08 -10.99 10.60
CA LEU A 204 -12.19 -11.86 11.00
C LEU A 204 -13.03 -12.29 9.78
N GLU A 205 -13.35 -11.39 8.86
CA GLU A 205 -14.09 -11.74 7.65
C GLU A 205 -13.33 -12.75 6.78
N ASP A 206 -12.03 -12.56 6.58
CA ASP A 206 -11.18 -13.40 5.75
C ASP A 206 -10.88 -14.76 6.41
N GLN A 207 -10.81 -14.84 7.75
CA GLN A 207 -10.37 -16.04 8.46
C GLN A 207 -11.47 -16.78 9.23
N VAL A 208 -12.58 -16.14 9.57
CA VAL A 208 -13.69 -16.77 10.33
C VAL A 208 -14.79 -17.24 9.38
N LEU A 209 -15.23 -16.37 8.46
CA LEU A 209 -16.41 -16.63 7.64
C LEU A 209 -16.26 -17.83 6.68
N PRO A 210 -15.11 -18.04 6.00
CA PRO A 210 -14.98 -19.16 5.06
C PRO A 210 -15.00 -20.53 5.73
N TYR A 211 -14.53 -20.63 6.98
CA TYR A 211 -14.35 -21.91 7.68
C TYR A 211 -15.61 -22.41 8.39
N ARG A 212 -16.59 -21.54 8.65
CA ARG A 212 -17.87 -21.92 9.29
C ARG A 212 -18.72 -22.86 8.41
N ASN A 213 -18.54 -22.80 7.07
CA ASN A 213 -19.32 -23.57 6.09
C ASN A 213 -18.65 -24.86 5.61
N THR A 214 -17.42 -25.17 6.04
CA THR A 214 -16.71 -26.39 5.62
C THR A 214 -16.68 -27.41 6.76
N GLU A 215 -17.16 -28.64 6.52
CA GLU A 215 -17.15 -29.75 7.50
C GLU A 215 -15.74 -30.11 8.02
N SER A 216 -14.68 -29.63 7.37
CA SER A 216 -13.30 -29.71 7.83
C SER A 216 -13.00 -28.66 8.92
N ARG A 217 -13.66 -28.79 10.08
CA ARG A 217 -13.27 -28.06 11.30
C ARG A 217 -11.94 -28.60 11.81
N LYS A 218 -10.83 -28.02 11.35
CA LYS A 218 -9.62 -28.02 12.17
C LYS A 218 -9.75 -26.87 13.14
N GLU A 219 -9.56 -27.13 14.43
CA GLU A 219 -9.52 -26.11 15.48
C GLU A 219 -8.52 -25.01 15.06
N THR A 220 -9.04 -23.93 14.51
CA THR A 220 -8.23 -22.76 14.17
C THR A 220 -8.25 -21.81 15.36
N LYS A 221 -7.19 -21.01 15.50
CA LYS A 221 -7.14 -19.92 16.51
C LYS A 221 -8.39 -19.03 16.51
N TYR A 222 -9.01 -18.87 15.33
CA TYR A 222 -10.20 -18.07 15.12
C TYR A 222 -11.50 -18.76 15.59
N GLU A 223 -11.57 -20.09 15.55
CA GLU A 223 -12.72 -20.82 16.12
C GLU A 223 -12.74 -20.70 17.65
N LEU A 224 -11.58 -20.85 18.30
CA LEU A 224 -11.46 -20.63 19.74
C LEU A 224 -11.81 -19.19 20.13
N PHE A 225 -11.40 -18.22 19.31
CA PHE A 225 -11.78 -16.82 19.48
C PHE A 225 -13.29 -16.60 19.36
N VAL A 226 -13.93 -17.15 18.32
CA VAL A 226 -15.38 -17.05 18.15
C VAL A 226 -16.11 -17.66 19.33
N ASN A 227 -15.71 -18.84 19.78
CA ASN A 227 -16.31 -19.49 20.96
C ASN A 227 -16.14 -18.66 22.23
N ALA A 228 -14.97 -18.01 22.41
CA ALA A 228 -14.71 -17.12 23.53
C ALA A 228 -15.56 -15.84 23.47
N VAL A 229 -15.76 -15.27 22.28
CA VAL A 229 -16.65 -14.11 22.08
C VAL A 229 -18.11 -14.52 22.33
N GLU A 230 -18.55 -15.66 21.78
CA GLU A 230 -19.92 -16.15 21.94
C GLU A 230 -20.20 -16.52 23.41
N SER A 231 -19.24 -17.08 24.16
CA SER A 231 -19.44 -17.41 25.58
C SER A 231 -19.50 -16.19 26.49
N GLU A 232 -18.69 -15.15 26.23
CA GLU A 232 -18.71 -13.93 27.04
C GLU A 232 -19.88 -12.99 26.66
N LEU A 233 -20.37 -13.08 25.42
CA LEU A 233 -21.43 -12.23 24.88
C LEU A 233 -22.77 -12.93 24.66
N ASP A 234 -22.97 -14.12 25.24
CA ASP A 234 -24.25 -14.84 25.17
C ASP A 234 -25.40 -13.96 25.69
N ASP A 235 -25.13 -13.10 26.67
CA ASP A 235 -26.07 -12.11 27.22
C ASP A 235 -26.42 -10.95 26.27
N LEU A 236 -25.64 -10.74 25.22
CA LEU A 236 -25.72 -9.56 24.35
C LEU A 236 -26.55 -9.78 23.06
N ASP A 237 -27.12 -10.98 22.83
CA ASP A 237 -27.83 -11.33 21.57
C ASP A 237 -27.02 -10.94 20.30
N VAL A 238 -25.69 -11.05 20.41
CA VAL A 238 -24.75 -10.78 19.32
C VAL A 238 -24.47 -12.09 18.62
N THR A 239 -25.41 -12.53 17.79
CA THR A 239 -25.12 -13.56 16.78
C THR A 239 -24.20 -12.94 15.72
N LEU A 240 -22.93 -13.36 15.72
CA LEU A 240 -21.89 -12.94 14.75
C LEU A 240 -22.29 -13.18 13.28
N GLU A 241 -23.32 -13.99 13.04
CA GLU A 241 -23.74 -14.46 11.72
C GLU A 241 -24.45 -13.41 10.85
N ARG A 242 -25.04 -12.36 11.42
CA ARG A 242 -26.07 -11.60 10.67
C ARG A 242 -25.69 -10.23 10.16
N GLU A 243 -24.67 -9.57 10.72
CA GLU A 243 -24.35 -8.19 10.38
C GLU A 243 -22.85 -7.92 10.50
N GLY A 244 -22.14 -7.74 9.36
CA GLY A 244 -20.73 -7.35 9.35
C GLY A 244 -20.45 -6.05 10.12
N SER A 245 -21.46 -5.17 10.24
CA SER A 245 -21.39 -3.97 11.09
C SER A 245 -21.21 -4.25 12.58
N ARG A 246 -21.50 -5.47 13.06
CA ARG A 246 -21.30 -5.85 14.47
C ARG A 246 -19.86 -6.28 14.79
N LEU A 247 -19.11 -6.80 13.81
CA LEU A 247 -17.67 -7.11 14.00
C LEU A 247 -16.87 -5.85 14.39
N GLU A 248 -17.31 -4.73 13.84
CA GLU A 248 -16.81 -3.39 14.11
C GLU A 248 -16.98 -2.97 15.59
N GLU A 249 -17.98 -3.50 16.30
CA GLU A 249 -18.26 -3.22 17.71
C GLU A 249 -17.47 -4.14 18.67
N LEU A 250 -17.04 -5.31 18.20
CA LEU A 250 -16.21 -6.22 18.99
C LEU A 250 -14.83 -5.64 19.29
N TYR A 251 -14.25 -4.91 18.34
CA TYR A 251 -12.92 -4.33 18.50
C TYR A 251 -12.77 -3.46 19.78
N PRO A 252 -13.60 -2.42 20.01
CA PRO A 252 -13.52 -1.63 21.24
C PRO A 252 -13.82 -2.44 22.51
N LEU A 253 -14.70 -3.44 22.43
CA LEU A 253 -15.02 -4.31 23.57
C LEU A 253 -13.81 -5.16 23.98
N ILE A 254 -13.20 -5.87 23.03
CA ILE A 254 -12.03 -6.73 23.25
C ILE A 254 -10.84 -5.93 23.74
N THR A 255 -10.56 -4.79 23.09
CA THR A 255 -9.45 -3.92 23.50
C THR A 255 -9.65 -3.38 24.91
N THR A 256 -10.87 -2.97 25.27
CA THR A 256 -11.19 -2.53 26.64
C THR A 256 -10.98 -3.66 27.66
N ARG A 257 -11.43 -4.88 27.34
CA ARG A 257 -11.25 -6.04 28.22
C ARG A 257 -9.77 -6.40 28.38
N LEU A 258 -8.98 -6.37 27.32
CA LEU A 258 -7.55 -6.66 27.38
C LEU A 258 -6.76 -5.57 28.12
N ASP A 259 -7.16 -4.31 27.97
CA ASP A 259 -6.55 -3.18 28.68
C ASP A 259 -6.68 -3.29 30.21
N GLU A 260 -7.70 -3.98 30.72
CA GLU A 260 -7.85 -4.24 32.16
C GLU A 260 -6.88 -5.31 32.69
N ALA A 261 -6.32 -6.16 31.83
CA ALA A 261 -5.45 -7.29 32.23
C ALA A 261 -3.94 -6.98 32.23
N GLN A 262 -3.55 -5.70 32.24
CA GLN A 262 -2.16 -5.22 32.15
C GLN A 262 -1.08 -6.11 32.81
N PRO A 263 0.10 -6.33 32.18
CA PRO A 263 0.54 -5.96 30.82
C PRO A 263 0.30 -7.08 29.77
N THR A 264 -0.12 -6.69 28.54
CA THR A 264 -0.39 -7.62 27.43
C THR A 264 0.66 -7.52 26.31
N ARG A 265 0.88 -8.60 25.54
CA ARG A 265 1.78 -8.58 24.36
C ARG A 265 1.20 -7.67 23.28
N ALA A 266 -0.12 -7.68 23.09
CA ALA A 266 -0.80 -6.76 22.17
C ALA A 266 -0.47 -5.29 22.50
N GLY A 267 -0.44 -4.91 23.79
CA GLY A 267 -0.02 -3.57 24.21
C GLY A 267 1.42 -3.23 23.81
N SER A 268 2.36 -4.19 23.92
CA SER A 268 3.73 -3.98 23.44
C SER A 268 3.82 -3.87 21.91
N PHE A 269 2.96 -4.55 21.16
CA PHE A 269 2.92 -4.41 19.70
C PHE A 269 2.31 -3.07 19.29
N GLN A 270 1.29 -2.60 20.00
CA GLN A 270 0.69 -1.29 19.80
C GLN A 270 1.69 -0.15 20.02
N SER A 271 2.56 -0.23 21.03
CA SER A 271 3.61 0.77 21.25
C SER A 271 4.67 0.79 20.16
N ARG A 272 5.13 -0.39 19.70
CA ARG A 272 6.06 -0.52 18.55
C ARG A 272 5.45 -0.01 17.26
N TYR A 273 4.19 -0.35 16.99
CA TYR A 273 3.45 0.17 15.85
C TYR A 273 3.37 1.71 15.88
N SER A 274 2.97 2.29 17.03
CA SER A 274 2.89 3.75 17.20
C SER A 274 4.24 4.44 16.98
N PHE A 275 5.33 3.83 17.46
CA PHE A 275 6.69 4.28 17.21
C PHE A 275 7.02 4.24 15.71
N CYS A 276 6.86 3.10 15.05
CA CYS A 276 7.15 2.97 13.61
C CYS A 276 6.33 3.97 12.78
N ARG A 277 5.03 4.11 13.10
CA ARG A 277 4.13 5.06 12.45
C ARG A 277 4.61 6.51 12.59
N SER A 278 5.00 6.92 13.80
CA SER A 278 5.44 8.30 14.04
C SER A 278 6.82 8.54 13.44
N MET A 279 7.73 7.56 13.51
CA MET A 279 9.08 7.67 12.98
C MET A 279 9.13 7.81 11.46
N TRP A 280 8.33 7.07 10.69
CA TRP A 280 8.36 7.25 9.24
C TRP A 280 7.89 8.65 8.84
N VAL A 281 6.91 9.25 9.56
CA VAL A 281 6.48 10.63 9.32
C VAL A 281 7.60 11.62 9.64
N VAL A 282 8.30 11.46 10.76
CA VAL A 282 9.46 12.28 11.13
C VAL A 282 10.54 12.20 10.07
N LEU A 283 10.92 10.99 9.68
CA LEU A 283 11.99 10.78 8.71
C LEU A 283 11.60 11.27 7.32
N ALA A 284 10.34 11.10 6.91
CA ALA A 284 9.82 11.64 5.67
C ALA A 284 9.89 13.18 5.66
N GLY A 285 9.42 13.83 6.73
CA GLY A 285 9.45 15.28 6.83
C GLY A 285 10.89 15.83 6.87
N LEU A 286 11.82 15.19 7.60
CA LEU A 286 13.23 15.58 7.60
C LEU A 286 13.89 15.34 6.24
N THR A 287 13.56 14.24 5.56
CA THR A 287 14.03 13.95 4.19
C THR A 287 13.59 15.06 3.24
N ILE A 288 12.31 15.44 3.27
CA ILE A 288 11.77 16.52 2.44
C ILE A 288 12.46 17.84 2.76
N ALA A 289 12.61 18.19 4.04
CA ALA A 289 13.23 19.45 4.44
C ALA A 289 14.71 19.53 4.04
N TYR A 290 15.47 18.45 4.29
CA TYR A 290 16.90 18.40 3.97
C TYR A 290 17.12 18.38 2.47
N LEU A 291 16.30 17.61 1.73
CA LEU A 291 16.32 17.62 0.27
C LEU A 291 15.97 19.00 -0.28
N SER A 292 14.97 19.68 0.29
CA SER A 292 14.55 21.01 -0.17
C SER A 292 15.68 22.02 -0.04
N VAL A 293 16.31 22.05 1.14
CA VAL A 293 17.46 22.91 1.43
C VAL A 293 18.66 22.56 0.55
N PHE A 294 18.96 21.28 0.36
CA PHE A 294 20.01 20.80 -0.53
C PHE A 294 19.78 21.24 -1.99
N VAL A 295 18.55 21.06 -2.48
CA VAL A 295 18.15 21.46 -3.83
C VAL A 295 18.22 22.97 -4.01
N HIS A 296 17.78 23.74 -3.02
CA HIS A 296 17.84 25.20 -3.07
C HIS A 296 19.29 25.69 -3.19
N GLN A 297 20.20 25.20 -2.33
CA GLN A 297 21.62 25.59 -2.39
C GLN A 297 22.31 25.18 -3.69
N ASN A 298 21.88 24.07 -4.29
CA ASN A 298 22.46 23.56 -5.52
C ASN A 298 21.60 23.90 -6.76
N LYS A 299 20.62 24.81 -6.65
CA LYS A 299 19.59 25.03 -7.70
C LYS A 299 20.20 25.29 -9.07
N LEU A 300 21.17 26.20 -9.17
CA LEU A 300 21.79 26.55 -10.44
C LEU A 300 22.56 25.37 -11.06
N ALA A 301 23.33 24.65 -10.24
CA ALA A 301 24.06 23.46 -10.69
C ALA A 301 23.13 22.32 -11.09
N LEU A 302 22.02 22.12 -10.37
CA LEU A 302 21.01 21.13 -10.69
C LEU A 302 20.25 21.49 -11.97
N LEU A 303 19.86 22.75 -12.16
CA LEU A 303 19.21 23.19 -13.39
C LEU A 303 20.14 23.06 -14.61
N ASP A 304 21.42 23.42 -14.45
CA ASP A 304 22.42 23.23 -15.49
C ASP A 304 22.62 21.74 -15.81
N ALA A 305 22.78 20.89 -14.79
CA ALA A 305 22.87 19.44 -14.94
C ALA A 305 21.63 18.85 -15.63
N VAL A 306 20.42 19.31 -15.27
CA VAL A 306 19.16 18.87 -15.90
C VAL A 306 19.06 19.35 -17.34
N SER A 307 19.51 20.57 -17.65
CA SER A 307 19.49 21.12 -19.01
C SER A 307 20.52 20.49 -19.94
N THR A 308 21.60 19.93 -19.36
CA THR A 308 22.68 19.25 -20.07
C THR A 308 22.46 17.73 -20.16
N LEU A 309 21.40 17.19 -19.52
CA LEU A 309 21.00 15.81 -19.72
C LEU A 309 20.81 15.56 -21.22
N PRO A 310 21.55 14.62 -21.81
CA PRO A 310 21.45 14.37 -23.24
C PRO A 310 20.02 13.94 -23.54
N THR A 311 19.29 14.78 -24.26
CA THR A 311 17.98 14.43 -24.83
C THR A 311 18.15 13.40 -25.95
N ASP A 312 19.36 13.29 -26.51
CA ASP A 312 19.75 12.27 -27.47
C ASP A 312 20.33 11.05 -26.76
N VAL A 313 19.62 9.92 -26.92
CA VAL A 313 19.91 8.63 -26.26
C VAL A 313 21.29 8.05 -26.59
N ALA A 314 21.98 8.58 -27.60
CA ALA A 314 23.23 8.02 -28.11
C ALA A 314 24.49 8.28 -27.24
N ASN A 315 24.46 9.19 -26.25
CA ASN A 315 25.67 9.69 -25.58
C ASN A 315 25.69 9.55 -24.04
N PHE A 316 24.93 8.63 -23.45
CA PHE A 316 24.96 8.42 -21.99
C PHE A 316 26.32 7.88 -21.50
N THR A 317 27.04 8.64 -20.67
CA THR A 317 28.24 8.19 -19.95
C THR A 317 27.87 7.52 -18.63
N ALA A 318 28.67 6.55 -18.16
CA ALA A 318 28.36 5.76 -16.95
C ALA A 318 28.12 6.60 -15.68
N GLU A 319 28.80 7.74 -15.53
CA GLU A 319 28.61 8.65 -14.40
C GLU A 319 27.29 9.42 -14.47
N SER A 320 26.89 9.87 -15.67
CA SER A 320 25.58 10.47 -15.89
C SER A 320 24.45 9.46 -15.66
N VAL A 321 24.68 8.19 -15.98
CA VAL A 321 23.76 7.08 -15.73
C VAL A 321 23.60 6.82 -14.24
N ILE A 322 24.65 6.86 -13.43
CA ILE A 322 24.53 6.66 -11.97
C ILE A 322 23.78 7.81 -11.31
N LEU A 323 24.10 9.07 -11.65
CA LEU A 323 23.38 10.23 -11.11
C LEU A 323 21.91 10.20 -11.53
N GLN A 324 21.62 9.88 -12.80
CA GLN A 324 20.27 9.68 -13.30
C GLN A 324 19.59 8.48 -12.66
N LEU A 325 20.29 7.38 -12.36
CA LEU A 325 19.72 6.24 -11.65
C LEU A 325 19.41 6.59 -10.20
N VAL A 326 20.21 7.42 -9.53
CA VAL A 326 19.93 7.86 -8.14
C VAL A 326 18.79 8.88 -8.12
N LEU A 327 18.76 9.84 -9.05
CA LEU A 327 17.66 10.79 -9.21
C LEU A 327 16.38 10.10 -9.68
N ALA A 328 16.47 9.20 -10.66
CA ALA A 328 15.36 8.38 -11.11
C ALA A 328 14.97 7.37 -10.04
N PHE A 329 15.85 6.84 -9.20
CA PHE A 329 15.46 5.94 -8.10
C PHE A 329 14.79 6.71 -6.97
N SER A 330 15.34 7.87 -6.58
CA SER A 330 14.74 8.74 -5.56
C SER A 330 13.42 9.32 -6.04
N LEU A 331 13.33 9.69 -7.32
CA LEU A 331 12.09 10.12 -7.94
C LEU A 331 11.18 8.93 -8.26
N THR A 332 11.65 7.72 -8.58
CA THR A 332 10.83 6.49 -8.73
C THR A 332 10.42 5.94 -7.39
N LEU A 333 11.02 6.35 -6.28
CA LEU A 333 10.51 6.13 -4.94
C LEU A 333 9.43 7.18 -4.61
N PHE A 334 9.62 8.44 -4.98
CA PHE A 334 8.63 9.50 -4.78
C PHE A 334 7.40 9.36 -5.70
N ILE A 335 7.64 9.26 -7.00
CA ILE A 335 6.73 8.79 -8.04
C ILE A 335 6.32 7.35 -7.76
N GLY A 336 7.13 6.50 -7.14
CA GLY A 336 6.73 5.16 -6.72
C GLY A 336 5.64 5.22 -5.70
N VAL A 337 5.75 6.05 -4.67
CA VAL A 337 4.70 6.29 -3.69
C VAL A 337 3.47 6.95 -4.35
N LEU A 338 3.67 7.87 -5.30
CA LEU A 338 2.57 8.52 -6.05
C LEU A 338 1.90 7.61 -7.09
N ILE A 339 2.66 6.79 -7.82
CA ILE A 339 2.24 5.78 -8.81
C ILE A 339 1.73 4.57 -8.09
N GLU A 340 2.24 4.16 -6.94
CA GLU A 340 1.66 3.11 -6.09
C GLU A 340 0.32 3.59 -5.56
N SER A 341 0.19 4.87 -5.20
CA SER A 341 -1.11 5.50 -4.97
C SER A 341 -2.00 5.49 -6.25
N LEU A 342 -1.43 5.64 -7.45
CA LEU A 342 -2.12 5.66 -8.77
C LEU A 342 -2.34 4.27 -9.41
N VAL A 343 -1.58 3.25 -9.00
CA VAL A 343 -1.53 1.85 -9.44
C VAL A 343 -2.32 1.02 -8.45
N LEU A 344 -2.46 1.41 -7.18
CA LEU A 344 -3.55 0.91 -6.36
C LEU A 344 -4.91 1.33 -6.97
N VAL A 345 -5.00 2.53 -7.57
CA VAL A 345 -6.16 2.98 -8.36
C VAL A 345 -6.31 2.15 -9.67
N PHE A 346 -5.22 1.82 -10.36
CA PHE A 346 -5.25 1.12 -11.66
C PHE A 346 -5.29 -0.42 -11.58
N ALA A 347 -4.56 -1.03 -10.65
CA ALA A 347 -4.49 -2.47 -10.40
C ALA A 347 -5.71 -3.01 -9.65
N GLN A 348 -6.51 -2.16 -8.99
CA GLN A 348 -7.85 -2.55 -8.53
C GLN A 348 -8.89 -2.53 -9.66
N ASN A 349 -8.67 -1.72 -10.70
CA ASN A 349 -9.46 -1.73 -11.94
C ASN A 349 -9.12 -2.94 -12.86
N TRP A 350 -7.96 -3.58 -12.64
CA TRP A 350 -7.44 -4.76 -13.37
C TRP A 350 -8.28 -6.03 -13.19
N ARG A 351 -9.03 -6.17 -12.09
CA ARG A 351 -9.71 -7.42 -11.74
C ARG A 351 -11.02 -7.67 -12.52
N GLU A 352 -11.64 -6.63 -13.11
CA GLU A 352 -13.03 -6.75 -13.59
C GLU A 352 -13.25 -6.40 -15.07
N ASN A 353 -12.30 -5.78 -15.78
CA ASN A 353 -12.45 -5.41 -17.20
C ASN A 353 -11.61 -6.27 -18.14
N ALA A 354 -12.03 -7.51 -18.41
CA ALA A 354 -11.31 -8.46 -19.28
C ALA A 354 -11.03 -7.91 -20.70
N LEU A 355 -11.88 -7.02 -21.24
CA LEU A 355 -11.71 -6.43 -22.57
C LEU A 355 -10.66 -5.29 -22.58
N SER A 356 -10.63 -4.47 -21.51
CA SER A 356 -9.55 -3.50 -21.28
C SER A 356 -8.24 -4.24 -21.06
N SER A 357 -8.25 -5.29 -20.26
CA SER A 357 -7.08 -6.13 -20.00
C SER A 357 -6.60 -6.88 -21.25
N LEU A 358 -7.48 -7.29 -22.16
CA LEU A 358 -7.10 -7.84 -23.47
C LEU A 358 -6.54 -6.77 -24.42
N MET A 359 -7.04 -5.54 -24.37
CA MET A 359 -6.47 -4.41 -25.11
C MET A 359 -5.13 -3.96 -24.53
N THR A 360 -4.95 -3.98 -23.21
CA THR A 360 -3.70 -3.62 -22.53
C THR A 360 -2.68 -4.75 -22.63
N VAL A 361 -3.06 -6.02 -22.48
CA VAL A 361 -2.20 -7.18 -22.79
C VAL A 361 -1.91 -7.21 -24.28
N GLY A 362 -2.88 -6.90 -25.14
CA GLY A 362 -2.66 -6.66 -26.56
C GLY A 362 -1.66 -5.53 -26.80
N LEU A 363 -1.77 -4.41 -26.07
CA LEU A 363 -0.82 -3.30 -26.15
C LEU A 363 0.55 -3.68 -25.59
N TYR A 364 0.63 -4.49 -24.54
CA TYR A 364 1.89 -4.96 -23.93
C TYR A 364 2.52 -6.09 -24.75
N VAL A 365 1.75 -6.92 -25.46
CA VAL A 365 2.23 -7.95 -26.39
C VAL A 365 2.59 -7.34 -27.75
N VAL A 366 1.89 -6.28 -28.18
CA VAL A 366 2.28 -5.45 -29.33
C VAL A 366 3.46 -4.55 -28.98
N ALA A 367 3.57 -4.06 -27.74
CA ALA A 367 4.73 -3.30 -27.27
C ALA A 367 5.92 -4.21 -27.00
N ALA A 368 5.75 -5.38 -26.37
CA ALA A 368 6.82 -6.36 -26.14
C ALA A 368 7.21 -7.07 -27.45
N GLY A 369 6.24 -7.44 -28.28
CA GLY A 369 6.47 -7.94 -29.63
C GLY A 369 7.08 -6.86 -30.53
N GLY A 370 6.69 -5.60 -30.38
CA GLY A 370 7.32 -4.45 -31.04
C GLY A 370 8.73 -4.15 -30.50
N LEU A 371 8.98 -4.34 -29.21
CA LEU A 371 10.30 -4.25 -28.57
C LEU A 371 11.26 -5.33 -29.07
N VAL A 372 10.73 -6.52 -29.36
CA VAL A 372 11.49 -7.67 -29.88
C VAL A 372 11.65 -7.59 -31.41
N LEU A 373 10.67 -7.05 -32.14
CA LEU A 373 10.69 -6.93 -33.61
C LEU A 373 11.31 -5.62 -34.13
N PHE A 374 11.32 -4.54 -33.34
CA PHE A 374 11.87 -3.21 -33.67
C PHE A 374 12.93 -2.77 -32.64
N GLY A 375 13.92 -3.64 -32.45
CA GLY A 375 14.98 -3.51 -31.44
C GLY A 375 15.63 -2.12 -31.34
N GLY A 376 16.00 -1.76 -30.10
CA GLY A 376 16.78 -0.56 -29.77
C GLY A 376 15.98 0.75 -29.84
N ASP A 377 15.37 1.05 -30.98
CA ASP A 377 14.82 2.38 -31.28
C ASP A 377 13.52 2.68 -30.53
N ILE A 378 12.63 1.70 -30.32
CA ILE A 378 11.41 1.91 -29.52
C ILE A 378 11.73 2.07 -28.04
N LEU A 379 12.69 1.30 -27.50
CA LEU A 379 13.15 1.48 -26.13
C LEU A 379 13.81 2.83 -25.93
N ALA A 380 14.62 3.27 -26.89
CA ALA A 380 15.20 4.61 -26.91
C ALA A 380 14.11 5.70 -26.99
N GLN A 381 13.05 5.49 -27.78
CA GLN A 381 11.92 6.43 -27.86
C GLN A 381 11.09 6.45 -26.57
N ILE A 382 10.83 5.31 -25.94
CA ILE A 382 10.14 5.24 -24.65
C ILE A 382 11.01 5.88 -23.57
N ALA A 383 12.30 5.58 -23.52
CA ALA A 383 13.24 6.22 -22.60
C ALA A 383 13.32 7.73 -22.85
N GLY A 384 13.38 8.16 -24.11
CA GLY A 384 13.36 9.56 -24.50
C GLY A 384 12.05 10.26 -24.09
N LEU A 385 10.90 9.60 -24.26
CA LEU A 385 9.60 10.12 -23.83
C LEU A 385 9.48 10.19 -22.31
N LEU A 386 9.98 9.18 -21.59
CA LEU A 386 10.06 9.19 -20.13
C LEU A 386 10.97 10.31 -19.65
N VAL A 387 12.16 10.49 -20.22
CA VAL A 387 13.07 11.62 -19.92
C VAL A 387 12.38 12.95 -20.24
N HIS A 388 11.68 13.06 -21.37
CA HIS A 388 11.01 14.29 -21.77
C HIS A 388 9.83 14.65 -20.85
N LEU A 389 9.12 13.66 -20.30
CA LEU A 389 8.11 13.84 -19.27
C LEU A 389 8.74 14.14 -17.90
N PHE A 390 9.88 13.51 -17.60
CA PHE A 390 10.58 13.56 -16.33
C PHE A 390 11.28 14.90 -16.10
N VAL A 391 11.92 15.48 -17.12
CA VAL A 391 12.65 16.74 -17.01
C VAL A 391 11.75 17.90 -16.52
N PRO A 392 10.53 18.13 -17.07
CA PRO A 392 9.60 19.12 -16.53
C PRO A 392 9.19 18.81 -15.09
N VAL A 393 8.88 17.56 -14.76
CA VAL A 393 8.49 17.14 -13.40
C VAL A 393 9.62 17.41 -12.41
N LEU A 394 10.87 17.13 -12.80
CA LEU A 394 12.04 17.41 -11.99
C LEU A 394 12.25 18.91 -11.83
N GLY A 395 12.09 19.70 -12.90
CA GLY A 395 12.11 21.16 -12.85
C GLY A 395 11.07 21.73 -11.88
N TYR A 396 9.82 21.26 -11.95
CA TYR A 396 8.76 21.65 -11.00
C TYR A 396 9.07 21.22 -9.56
N SER A 397 9.68 20.05 -9.38
CA SER A 397 10.07 19.55 -8.05
C SER A 397 11.19 20.40 -7.45
N ILE A 398 12.17 20.82 -8.27
CA ILE A 398 13.24 21.74 -7.86
C ILE A 398 12.65 23.09 -7.45
N GLU A 399 11.70 23.61 -8.22
CA GLU A 399 11.06 24.89 -7.89
C GLU A 399 10.20 24.80 -6.62
N LEU A 400 9.45 23.71 -6.44
CA LEU A 400 8.69 23.46 -5.23
C LEU A 400 9.60 23.34 -4.00
N ALA A 401 10.71 22.61 -4.10
CA ALA A 401 11.72 22.51 -3.07
C ALA A 401 12.32 23.88 -2.69
N ALA A 402 12.59 24.72 -3.70
CA ALA A 402 13.05 26.10 -3.47
C ALA A 402 12.00 26.92 -2.72
N GLN A 403 10.72 26.86 -3.12
CA GLN A 403 9.62 27.56 -2.45
C GLN A 403 9.41 27.09 -1.00
N LEU A 404 9.52 25.79 -0.73
CA LEU A 404 9.47 25.26 0.63
C LEU A 404 10.60 25.82 1.50
N THR A 405 11.79 25.96 0.91
CA THR A 405 12.93 26.57 1.59
C THR A 405 12.67 28.05 1.87
N ASP A 406 12.11 28.80 0.93
CA ASP A 406 11.76 30.22 1.12
C ASP A 406 10.70 30.42 2.22
N ILE A 407 9.71 29.52 2.30
CA ILE A 407 8.74 29.50 3.41
C ILE A 407 9.45 29.28 4.73
N TYR A 408 10.37 28.31 4.79
CA TYR A 408 11.15 28.03 5.98
C TYR A 408 11.99 29.25 6.40
N ALA A 409 12.70 29.87 5.47
CA ALA A 409 13.48 31.08 5.72
C ALA A 409 12.64 32.25 6.22
N THR A 410 11.43 32.42 5.67
CA THR A 410 10.46 33.41 6.13
C THR A 410 10.00 33.13 7.56
N LEU A 411 9.70 31.87 7.89
CA LEU A 411 9.26 31.45 9.22
C LEU A 411 10.32 31.71 10.30
N PHE A 412 11.60 31.53 9.96
CA PHE A 412 12.72 31.72 10.87
C PHE A 412 13.42 33.07 10.73
N ASN A 413 12.90 33.97 9.88
CA ASN A 413 13.42 35.30 9.63
C ASN A 413 14.93 35.34 9.33
N TYR A 414 15.40 34.43 8.47
CA TYR A 414 16.79 34.41 8.01
C TYR A 414 16.89 34.44 6.48
N LYS A 415 18.03 34.89 5.93
CA LYS A 415 18.29 34.90 4.49
C LYS A 415 19.04 33.63 4.10
N ILE A 416 18.51 32.87 3.14
CA ILE A 416 19.12 31.60 2.70
C ILE A 416 20.42 31.81 1.93
N ASP A 417 20.64 33.01 1.40
CA ASP A 417 21.84 33.35 0.63
C ASP A 417 23.14 33.22 1.45
N GLU A 418 23.05 33.07 2.78
CA GLU A 418 24.19 32.78 3.65
C GLU A 418 24.43 31.25 3.70
N PRO A 419 25.60 30.75 3.27
CA PRO A 419 25.91 29.31 3.17
C PRO A 419 25.97 28.59 4.53
N ASP A 420 25.84 29.32 5.63
CA ASP A 420 26.11 28.83 6.97
C ASP A 420 24.84 28.25 7.62
N ILE A 421 24.16 27.30 6.98
CA ILE A 421 23.15 26.47 7.65
C ILE A 421 23.89 25.37 8.42
N LEU A 422 23.49 25.11 9.67
CA LEU A 422 24.15 24.14 10.56
C LEU A 422 24.27 22.75 9.91
N LEU A 423 23.26 22.32 9.13
CA LEU A 423 23.27 21.06 8.38
C LEU A 423 24.51 20.93 7.47
N PHE A 424 24.87 21.97 6.71
CA PHE A 424 26.04 21.94 5.83
C PHE A 424 27.34 22.10 6.60
N SER A 425 27.33 22.87 7.69
CA SER A 425 28.50 22.98 8.56
C SER A 425 28.86 21.63 9.21
N VAL A 426 27.85 20.88 9.67
CA VAL A 426 28.04 19.59 10.36
C VAL A 426 28.35 18.46 9.39
N PHE A 427 27.61 18.34 8.28
CA PHE A 427 27.71 17.19 7.38
C PHE A 427 28.50 17.46 6.10
N GLY A 428 28.64 18.71 5.66
CA GLY A 428 29.38 19.07 4.45
C GLY A 428 28.97 18.23 3.23
N GLY A 429 29.94 17.55 2.62
CA GLY A 429 29.70 16.66 1.48
C GLY A 429 28.90 15.39 1.78
N LEU A 430 28.61 15.08 3.05
CA LEU A 430 27.85 13.88 3.45
C LEU A 430 26.33 14.07 3.44
N ILE A 431 25.82 15.25 3.09
CA ILE A 431 24.38 15.52 3.08
C ILE A 431 23.63 14.65 2.07
N GLY A 432 24.18 14.44 0.87
CA GLY A 432 23.60 13.54 -0.12
C GLY A 432 23.43 12.11 0.43
N PRO A 433 24.50 11.46 0.90
CA PRO A 433 24.40 10.17 1.60
C PRO A 433 23.43 10.16 2.78
N LEU A 434 23.38 11.22 3.59
CA LEU A 434 22.44 11.35 4.71
C LEU A 434 20.98 11.33 4.23
N ILE A 435 20.64 12.09 3.18
CA ILE A 435 19.29 12.11 2.60
C ILE A 435 18.90 10.71 2.10
N ILE A 436 19.82 9.98 1.47
CA ILE A 436 19.59 8.59 1.03
C ILE A 436 19.28 7.70 2.25
N VAL A 437 20.09 7.78 3.31
CA VAL A 437 19.86 7.00 4.55
C VAL A 437 18.51 7.33 5.17
N LEU A 438 18.12 8.61 5.24
CA LEU A 438 16.82 9.03 5.75
C LEU A 438 15.67 8.51 4.89
N THR A 439 15.83 8.51 3.56
CA THR A 439 14.83 7.98 2.62
C THR A 439 14.64 6.47 2.81
N VAL A 440 15.74 5.71 2.83
CA VAL A 440 15.69 4.25 3.06
C VAL A 440 15.08 3.93 4.43
N SER A 441 15.46 4.69 5.46
CA SER A 441 14.90 4.52 6.81
C SER A 441 13.41 4.82 6.84
N THR A 442 12.96 5.87 6.15
CA THR A 442 11.54 6.22 6.02
C THR A 442 10.74 5.04 5.46
N ILE A 443 11.23 4.43 4.39
CA ILE A 443 10.59 3.27 3.75
C ILE A 443 10.57 2.08 4.71
N ALA A 444 11.68 1.79 5.38
CA ALA A 444 11.77 0.68 6.33
C ALA A 444 10.81 0.84 7.51
N PHE A 445 10.65 2.06 8.03
CA PHE A 445 9.70 2.34 9.12
C PHE A 445 8.24 2.31 8.66
N PHE A 446 7.96 2.77 7.44
CA PHE A 446 6.63 2.67 6.84
C PHE A 446 6.23 1.20 6.67
N ASP A 447 7.13 0.39 6.12
CA ASP A 447 6.97 -1.05 5.94
C ASP A 447 6.72 -1.77 7.27
N ALA A 448 7.63 -1.58 8.24
CA ALA A 448 7.49 -2.16 9.57
C ALA A 448 6.18 -1.74 10.27
N SER A 449 5.64 -0.55 9.96
CA SER A 449 4.36 -0.14 10.51
C SER A 449 3.19 -0.98 10.02
N GLY A 450 3.24 -1.52 8.79
CA GLY A 450 2.27 -2.48 8.28
C GLY A 450 2.36 -3.82 9.00
N ASP A 451 3.56 -4.39 9.11
CA ASP A 451 3.78 -5.67 9.78
C ASP A 451 3.36 -5.65 11.25
N TYR A 452 3.76 -4.62 12.00
CA TYR A 452 3.38 -4.49 13.40
C TYR A 452 1.87 -4.31 13.57
N LYS A 453 1.18 -3.74 12.59
CA LYS A 453 -0.28 -3.62 12.57
C LYS A 453 -0.95 -4.99 12.44
N GLU A 454 -0.45 -5.83 11.54
CA GLU A 454 -0.95 -7.21 11.37
C GLU A 454 -0.73 -8.03 12.65
N TYR A 455 0.50 -8.03 13.19
CA TYR A 455 0.80 -8.75 14.42
C TYR A 455 -0.05 -8.27 15.59
N TYR A 456 -0.25 -6.96 15.74
CA TYR A 456 -1.10 -6.42 16.79
C TYR A 456 -2.51 -7.05 16.77
N VAL A 457 -3.13 -7.15 15.59
CA VAL A 457 -4.47 -7.77 15.44
C VAL A 457 -4.43 -9.26 15.79
N GLU A 458 -3.40 -9.99 15.36
CA GLU A 458 -3.28 -11.43 15.68
C GLU A 458 -3.10 -11.70 17.17
N TYR A 459 -2.26 -10.88 17.85
CA TYR A 459 -2.08 -10.97 19.29
C TYR A 459 -3.34 -10.55 20.04
N LEU A 460 -4.08 -9.56 19.55
CA LEU A 460 -5.36 -9.15 20.13
C LEU A 460 -6.35 -10.32 20.19
N VAL A 461 -6.51 -11.05 19.08
CA VAL A 461 -7.37 -12.24 18.98
C VAL A 461 -6.88 -13.36 19.91
N THR A 462 -5.58 -13.65 19.89
CA THR A 462 -4.98 -14.74 20.65
C THR A 462 -5.08 -14.49 22.16
N GLU A 463 -4.71 -13.30 22.62
CA GLU A 463 -4.71 -12.97 24.05
C GLU A 463 -6.13 -12.84 24.62
N TYR A 464 -7.08 -12.35 23.83
CA TYR A 464 -8.48 -12.34 24.26
C TYR A 464 -8.99 -13.76 24.48
N THR A 465 -8.70 -14.66 23.55
CA THR A 465 -9.07 -16.08 23.65
C THR A 465 -8.44 -16.74 24.88
N GLU A 466 -7.14 -16.54 25.10
CA GLU A 466 -6.42 -17.05 26.27
C GLU A 466 -7.04 -16.54 27.58
N LYS A 467 -7.43 -15.26 27.63
CA LYS A 467 -8.02 -14.63 28.82
C LYS A 467 -9.40 -15.17 29.17
N VAL A 468 -10.27 -15.40 28.17
CA VAL A 468 -11.60 -15.97 28.42
C VAL A 468 -11.48 -17.40 28.95
N HIS A 469 -10.62 -18.22 28.33
CA HIS A 469 -10.41 -19.61 28.76
C HIS A 469 -9.80 -19.73 30.16
N SER A 470 -8.86 -18.84 30.52
CA SER A 470 -8.29 -18.85 31.88
C SER A 470 -9.31 -18.46 32.94
N SER A 471 -10.26 -17.58 32.62
CA SER A 471 -11.33 -17.18 33.55
C SER A 471 -12.35 -18.29 33.82
N ASP A 472 -12.51 -19.25 32.92
CA ASP A 472 -13.43 -20.39 33.12
C ASP A 472 -12.79 -21.51 33.95
N GLY A 473 -11.46 -21.66 33.90
CA GLY A 473 -10.73 -22.66 34.68
C GLY A 473 -10.66 -22.37 36.18
N ASP A 474 -10.85 -21.11 36.59
CA ASP A 474 -10.81 -20.67 37.99
C ASP A 474 -12.18 -20.75 38.70
N LYS A 475 -13.25 -21.17 38.01
CA LYS A 475 -14.53 -21.46 38.65
C LYS A 475 -14.40 -22.79 39.39
N ASP A 476 -14.28 -22.72 40.71
CA ASP A 476 -14.19 -23.90 41.59
C ASP A 476 -15.40 -24.81 41.28
N PRO A 477 -15.20 -26.10 40.93
CA PRO A 477 -16.30 -26.98 40.50
C PRO A 477 -17.34 -27.27 41.60
N ASP A 478 -17.11 -26.77 42.81
CA ASP A 478 -17.96 -26.95 44.00
C ASP A 478 -18.82 -25.71 44.35
N ASP A 479 -18.71 -24.60 43.61
CA ASP A 479 -19.60 -23.42 43.68
C ASP A 479 -20.68 -23.48 42.57
#